data_AF-A0A2T2V5E7-F1
#
_entry.id   AF-A0A2T2V5E7-F1
#
_cell.length_a   1.000
_cell.length_b   1.000
_cell.length_c   1.000
_cell.angle_alpha   90.00
_cell.angle_beta   90.00
_cell.angle_gamma   90.00
#
_symmetry.space_group_name_H-M   'P 1'
#
loop_
_entity.id
_entity.type
_entity.pdbx_description
1 polymer ?
#
loop_
_entity_poly.entity_id
_entity_poly.type
_entity_poly.pdbx_seq_one_letter_code
_entity_poly.pdbx_strand_id
1 'polypeptide(L)'
;MDDKTRQLLEKSQQYLRSAAVLLEIGDYDSCVSRAYFAMFYAAQGALLTAGRSVKSRRSVRSAFVERFVDGGRFPQHAADVLHRAYDLQETADYAQQFVVAEGDAEQLLGEAEAFIGSIDMLLPRRRSDRTQRAPAPSSQAAAEQSGSDPPTAEQASASEDASAESASSISSEKASSEEENREQSASSG
;
A
#
# COMPACT_ATOMS: atom_id res chain seq x y z
N MET A 1 -0.33 17.42 -1.71
CA MET A 1 0.77 16.47 -1.94
C MET A 1 1.02 16.41 -3.43
N ASP A 2 2.28 16.46 -3.87
CA ASP A 2 2.63 16.35 -5.29
C ASP A 2 2.47 14.91 -5.80
N ASP A 3 2.46 14.75 -7.13
CA ASP A 3 2.22 13.45 -7.77
C ASP A 3 3.34 12.44 -7.53
N LYS A 4 4.58 12.92 -7.41
CA LYS A 4 5.75 12.07 -7.21
C LYS A 4 5.77 11.47 -5.80
N THR A 5 5.48 12.27 -4.78
CA THR A 5 5.33 11.80 -3.40
C THR A 5 4.26 10.73 -3.31
N ARG A 6 3.11 10.96 -3.96
CA ARG A 6 2.02 9.98 -3.97
C ARG A 6 2.44 8.66 -4.61
N GLN A 7 3.09 8.68 -5.77
CA GLN A 7 3.59 7.47 -6.42
C GLN A 7 4.60 6.71 -5.54
N LEU A 8 5.44 7.42 -4.78
CA LEU A 8 6.38 6.81 -3.85
C LEU A 8 5.65 6.12 -2.68
N LEU A 9 4.62 6.75 -2.12
CA LEU A 9 3.83 6.16 -1.04
C LEU A 9 2.99 4.97 -1.53
N GLU A 10 2.39 5.07 -2.72
CA GLU A 10 1.67 3.95 -3.35
C GLU A 10 2.62 2.76 -3.58
N LYS A 11 3.85 3.02 -4.05
CA LYS A 11 4.88 1.99 -4.24
C LYS A 11 5.32 1.38 -2.91
N SER A 12 5.50 2.21 -1.88
CA SER A 12 5.81 1.77 -0.52
C SER A 12 4.76 0.78 -0.01
N GLN A 13 3.48 1.17 -0.10
CA GLN A 13 2.36 0.34 0.32
C GLN A 13 2.24 -0.96 -0.49
N GLN A 14 2.53 -0.92 -1.79
CA GLN A 14 2.56 -2.13 -2.62
C GLN A 14 3.68 -3.09 -2.17
N TYR A 15 4.86 -2.57 -1.82
CA TYR A 15 5.97 -3.40 -1.37
C TYR A 15 5.73 -3.98 0.02
N LEU A 16 5.05 -3.25 0.91
CA LEU A 16 4.64 -3.76 2.21
C LEU A 16 3.68 -4.95 2.06
N ARG A 17 2.69 -4.84 1.16
CA ARG A 17 1.81 -5.98 0.82
C ARG A 17 2.58 -7.16 0.24
N SER A 18 3.56 -6.90 -0.64
CA SER A 18 4.41 -7.96 -1.18
C SER A 18 5.25 -8.64 -0.08
N ALA A 19 5.77 -7.89 0.88
CA ALA A 19 6.54 -8.44 2.00
C ALA A 19 5.68 -9.38 2.85
N ALA A 20 4.42 -9.02 3.14
CA ALA A 20 3.49 -9.88 3.86
C ALA A 20 3.24 -11.21 3.12
N VAL A 21 3.01 -11.18 1.81
CA VAL A 21 2.84 -12.42 1.01
C VAL A 21 4.11 -13.27 1.01
N LEU A 22 5.30 -12.65 0.96
CA LEU A 22 6.57 -13.37 0.97
C LEU A 22 6.83 -14.05 2.33
N LEU A 23 6.42 -13.40 3.42
CA LEU A 23 6.44 -14.01 4.75
C LEU A 23 5.54 -15.25 4.80
N GLU A 24 4.31 -15.16 4.30
CA GLU A 24 3.34 -16.27 4.29
C GLU A 24 3.84 -17.51 3.53
N ILE A 25 4.64 -17.33 2.48
CA ILE A 25 5.18 -18.44 1.67
C ILE A 25 6.57 -18.92 2.12
N GLY A 26 7.13 -18.36 3.19
CA GLY A 26 8.44 -18.75 3.72
C GLY A 26 9.66 -18.16 3.01
N ASP A 27 9.47 -17.14 2.16
CA ASP A 27 10.58 -16.45 1.47
C ASP A 27 11.06 -15.24 2.28
N TYR A 28 11.80 -15.53 3.35
CA TYR A 28 12.18 -14.55 4.38
C TYR A 28 13.20 -13.51 3.89
N ASP A 29 14.17 -13.93 3.08
CA ASP A 29 15.15 -13.01 2.48
C ASP A 29 14.43 -11.98 1.59
N SER A 30 13.53 -12.45 0.72
CA SER A 30 12.74 -11.55 -0.12
C SER A 30 11.76 -10.70 0.70
N CYS A 31 11.18 -11.24 1.77
CA CYS A 31 10.32 -10.48 2.70
C CYS A 31 11.06 -9.26 3.24
N VAL A 32 12.25 -9.48 3.82
CA VAL A 32 13.12 -8.41 4.35
C VAL A 32 13.46 -7.39 3.27
N SER A 33 13.83 -7.86 2.08
CA SER A 33 14.14 -6.99 0.95
C SER A 33 12.97 -6.06 0.61
N ARG A 34 11.75 -6.61 0.52
CA ARG A 34 10.54 -5.83 0.24
C ARG A 34 10.15 -4.91 1.39
N ALA A 35 10.27 -5.34 2.64
CA ALA A 35 10.03 -4.51 3.82
C ALA A 35 10.95 -3.28 3.84
N TYR A 36 12.26 -3.48 3.62
CA TYR A 36 13.23 -2.40 3.53
C TYR A 36 12.88 -1.41 2.41
N PHE A 37 12.61 -1.89 1.19
CA PHE A 37 12.29 -0.99 0.09
C PHE A 37 10.95 -0.26 0.29
N ALA A 38 9.98 -0.88 0.98
CA ALA A 38 8.75 -0.19 1.40
C ALA A 38 9.08 1.02 2.29
N MET A 39 9.91 0.82 3.33
CA MET A 39 10.37 1.90 4.21
C MET A 39 11.17 2.97 3.45
N PHE A 40 12.07 2.55 2.55
CA PHE A 40 12.87 3.46 1.72
C PHE A 40 11.99 4.41 0.89
N TYR A 41 10.96 3.88 0.21
CA TYR A 41 10.08 4.70 -0.61
C TYR A 41 9.20 5.63 0.25
N ALA A 42 8.74 5.18 1.43
CA ALA A 42 8.02 6.04 2.36
C ALA A 42 8.92 7.19 2.88
N ALA A 43 10.15 6.88 3.30
CA ALA A 43 11.12 7.87 3.75
C ALA A 43 11.47 8.87 2.64
N GLN A 44 11.64 8.40 1.40
CA GLN A 44 11.87 9.25 0.24
C GLN A 44 10.67 10.18 0.00
N GLY A 45 9.44 9.67 0.04
CA GLY A 45 8.22 10.48 -0.07
C GLY A 45 8.12 11.54 1.03
N ALA A 46 8.38 11.17 2.28
CA ALA A 46 8.39 12.11 3.40
C ALA A 46 9.40 13.24 3.19
N LEU A 47 10.63 12.91 2.74
CA LEU A 47 11.66 13.91 2.43
C LEU A 47 11.26 14.85 1.30
N LEU A 48 10.60 14.35 0.26
CA LEU A 48 10.06 15.21 -0.81
C LEU A 48 9.08 16.25 -0.26
N THR A 49 8.19 15.86 0.66
CA THR A 49 7.26 16.83 1.30
C THR A 49 7.97 17.87 2.16
N ALA A 50 9.19 17.58 2.61
CA ALA A 50 10.05 18.50 3.33
C ALA A 50 11.00 19.30 2.40
N GLY A 51 10.78 19.26 1.08
CA GLY A 51 11.58 19.99 0.08
C GLY A 51 12.95 19.36 -0.22
N ARG A 52 13.21 18.11 0.21
CA ARG A 52 14.48 17.41 -0.03
C ARG A 52 14.30 16.32 -1.08
N SER A 53 14.92 16.50 -2.24
CA SER A 53 14.92 15.51 -3.33
C SER A 53 16.20 14.66 -3.29
N VAL A 54 16.14 13.51 -2.62
CA VAL A 54 17.22 12.51 -2.55
C VAL A 54 16.79 11.19 -3.19
N LYS A 55 17.73 10.46 -3.81
CA LYS A 55 17.41 9.26 -4.60
C LYS A 55 18.18 8.00 -4.22
N SER A 56 19.40 8.11 -3.67
CA SER A 56 20.19 6.93 -3.30
C SER A 56 19.75 6.35 -1.96
N ARG A 57 19.89 5.03 -1.76
CA ARG A 57 19.59 4.34 -0.50
C ARG A 57 20.27 5.00 0.70
N ARG A 58 21.58 5.20 0.60
CA ARG A 58 22.41 5.85 1.63
C ARG A 58 21.94 7.27 1.94
N SER A 59 21.69 8.09 0.91
CA SER A 59 21.29 9.48 1.11
C SER A 59 19.86 9.64 1.64
N VAL A 60 18.93 8.75 1.26
CA VAL A 60 17.57 8.75 1.82
C VAL A 60 17.61 8.45 3.30
N ARG A 61 18.36 7.41 3.72
CA ARG A 61 18.50 7.03 5.13
C ARG A 61 19.08 8.18 5.96
N SER A 62 20.23 8.73 5.56
CA SER A 62 20.87 9.80 6.32
C SER A 62 20.02 11.08 6.37
N ALA A 63 19.40 11.46 5.25
CA ALA A 63 18.56 12.65 5.20
C ALA A 63 17.27 12.49 6.02
N PHE A 64 16.72 11.27 6.09
CA PHE A 64 15.55 10.99 6.92
C PHE A 64 15.87 11.16 8.41
N VAL A 65 16.97 10.57 8.88
CA VAL A 65 17.42 10.70 10.27
C VAL A 65 17.64 12.17 10.63
N GLU A 66 18.44 12.90 9.83
CA GLU A 66 18.72 14.32 10.04
C GLU A 66 17.43 15.16 10.11
N ARG A 67 16.47 14.89 9.21
CA ARG A 67 15.29 15.75 9.06
C ARG A 67 14.19 15.44 10.07
N PHE A 68 13.95 14.16 10.35
CA PHE A 68 12.76 13.70 11.05
C PHE A 68 13.07 13.14 12.43
N VAL A 69 14.23 12.50 12.64
CA VAL A 69 14.62 11.96 13.94
C VAL A 69 15.34 13.03 14.76
N ASP A 70 16.45 13.57 14.25
CA ASP A 70 17.20 14.65 14.91
C ASP A 70 16.37 15.94 15.00
N GLY A 71 15.44 16.12 14.05
CA GLY A 71 14.44 17.19 14.05
C GLY A 71 13.26 16.99 15.02
N GLY A 72 13.24 15.90 15.80
CA GLY A 72 12.26 15.63 16.86
C GLY A 72 10.85 15.26 16.40
N ARG A 73 10.67 14.88 15.12
CA ARG A 73 9.36 14.48 14.57
C ARG A 73 9.12 12.97 14.63
N PHE A 74 10.17 12.18 14.81
CA PHE A 74 10.18 10.73 14.94
C PHE A 74 11.04 10.33 16.14
N PRO A 75 10.71 9.22 16.82
CA PRO A 75 11.53 8.69 17.90
C PRO A 75 12.86 8.14 17.37
N GLN A 76 13.87 8.05 18.24
CA GLN A 76 15.18 7.49 17.91
C GLN A 76 15.08 6.07 17.32
N HIS A 77 14.14 5.28 17.84
CA HIS A 77 13.84 3.93 17.35
C HIS A 77 13.58 3.89 15.83
N ALA A 78 13.03 4.93 15.21
CA ALA A 78 12.81 4.97 13.77
C ALA A 78 14.13 4.97 12.98
N ALA A 79 15.19 5.59 13.51
CA ALA A 79 16.53 5.52 12.91
C ALA A 79 17.12 4.11 13.06
N ASP A 80 16.93 3.49 14.22
CA ASP A 80 17.47 2.15 14.54
C ASP A 80 16.84 1.09 13.64
N VAL A 81 15.51 1.12 13.48
CA VAL A 81 14.79 0.23 12.54
C VAL A 81 15.26 0.45 11.11
N LEU A 82 15.40 1.70 10.65
CA LEU A 82 15.83 1.98 9.28
C LEU A 82 17.28 1.54 9.00
N HIS A 83 18.15 1.57 10.02
CA HIS A 83 19.49 0.99 9.96
C HIS A 83 19.45 -0.54 9.91
N ARG A 84 18.74 -1.19 10.84
CA ARG A 84 18.58 -2.64 10.87
C ARG A 84 18.01 -3.18 9.56
N ALA A 85 16.96 -2.55 9.05
CA ALA A 85 16.33 -2.91 7.78
C ALA A 85 17.30 -2.88 6.61
N TYR A 86 18.16 -1.86 6.56
CA TYR A 86 19.18 -1.71 5.52
C TYR A 86 20.21 -2.84 5.59
N ASP A 87 20.74 -3.12 6.79
CA ASP A 87 21.80 -4.11 6.97
C ASP A 87 21.27 -5.54 6.73
N LEU A 88 20.05 -5.84 7.20
CA LEU A 88 19.42 -7.14 7.01
C LEU A 88 19.05 -7.36 5.53
N GLN A 89 18.53 -6.33 4.84
CA GLN A 89 18.28 -6.39 3.40
C GLN A 89 19.56 -6.57 2.59
N GLU A 90 20.64 -5.88 2.94
CA GLU A 90 21.93 -6.04 2.25
C GLU A 90 22.45 -7.48 2.43
N THR A 91 22.26 -8.05 3.60
CA THR A 91 22.62 -9.45 3.88
C THR A 91 21.77 -10.41 3.05
N ALA A 92 20.44 -10.26 3.08
CA ALA A 92 19.49 -11.10 2.34
C ALA A 92 19.72 -11.06 0.81
N ASP A 93 19.92 -9.88 0.22
CA ASP A 93 20.03 -9.73 -1.23
C ASP A 93 21.37 -10.22 -1.82
N TYR A 94 22.43 -10.27 -0.99
CA TYR A 94 23.79 -10.60 -1.46
C TYR A 94 24.35 -11.89 -0.88
N ALA A 95 23.67 -12.52 0.09
CA ALA A 95 24.03 -13.86 0.53
C ALA A 95 23.83 -14.88 -0.60
N GLN A 96 24.71 -15.89 -0.64
CA GLN A 96 24.60 -16.99 -1.62
C GLN A 96 23.51 -18.01 -1.24
N GLN A 97 23.09 -18.00 0.02
CA GLN A 97 22.09 -18.88 0.60
C GLN A 97 21.06 -18.03 1.33
N PHE A 98 19.86 -18.58 1.54
CA PHE A 98 18.88 -17.98 2.43
C PHE A 98 19.42 -17.93 3.86
N VAL A 99 19.42 -16.74 4.45
CA VAL A 99 20.08 -16.47 5.74
C VAL A 99 19.14 -15.85 6.77
N VAL A 100 18.00 -15.31 6.34
CA VAL A 100 17.03 -14.67 7.24
C VAL A 100 16.14 -15.75 7.88
N ALA A 101 16.03 -15.69 9.21
CA ALA A 101 15.09 -16.51 9.97
C ALA A 101 13.67 -15.91 9.93
N GLU A 102 12.65 -16.76 10.05
CA GLU A 102 11.24 -16.35 10.09
C GLU A 102 10.99 -15.22 11.09
N GLY A 103 11.41 -15.39 12.35
CA GLY A 103 11.22 -14.38 13.39
C GLY A 103 11.88 -13.02 13.08
N ASP A 104 13.02 -13.01 12.38
CA ASP A 104 13.65 -11.75 11.94
C ASP A 104 12.84 -11.05 10.86
N ALA A 105 12.27 -11.82 9.93
CA ALA A 105 11.39 -11.32 8.86
C ALA A 105 10.05 -10.83 9.42
N GLU A 106 9.41 -11.57 10.32
CA GLU A 106 8.20 -11.17 11.03
C GLU A 106 8.40 -9.85 11.79
N GLN A 107 9.49 -9.78 12.58
CA GLN A 107 9.82 -8.59 13.33
C GLN A 107 10.05 -7.40 12.40
N LEU A 108 10.85 -7.56 11.34
CA LEU A 108 11.12 -6.45 10.42
C LEU A 108 9.86 -6.00 9.69
N LEU A 109 8.98 -6.92 9.30
CA LEU A 109 7.70 -6.57 8.66
C LEU A 109 6.84 -5.71 9.58
N GLY A 110 6.66 -6.12 10.85
CA GLY A 110 5.90 -5.33 11.84
C GLY A 110 6.52 -3.96 12.11
N GLU A 111 7.86 -3.89 12.18
CA GLU A 111 8.59 -2.62 12.30
C GLU A 111 8.38 -1.72 11.07
N ALA A 112 8.38 -2.29 9.86
CA ALA A 112 8.14 -1.57 8.61
C ALA A 112 6.71 -1.01 8.54
N GLU A 113 5.71 -1.79 8.96
CA GLU A 113 4.31 -1.36 9.06
C GLU A 113 4.18 -0.15 9.99
N ALA A 114 4.75 -0.22 11.19
CA ALA A 114 4.73 0.86 12.17
C ALA A 114 5.45 2.12 11.65
N PHE A 115 6.59 1.95 10.98
CA PHE A 115 7.36 3.04 10.40
C PHE A 115 6.57 3.77 9.30
N ILE A 116 5.98 3.03 8.36
CA ILE A 116 5.20 3.58 7.25
C ILE A 116 3.91 4.23 7.78
N GLY A 117 3.23 3.59 8.74
CA GLY A 117 2.06 4.18 9.40
C GLY A 117 2.35 5.51 10.10
N SER A 118 3.53 5.63 10.72
CA SER A 118 3.98 6.88 11.34
C SER A 118 4.21 7.99 10.30
N ILE A 119 4.73 7.64 9.11
CA ILE A 119 4.87 8.59 7.98
C ILE A 119 3.50 9.01 7.46
N ASP A 120 2.54 8.08 7.31
CA ASP A 120 1.19 8.41 6.84
C ASP A 120 0.46 9.37 7.79
N MET A 121 0.70 9.25 9.11
CA MET A 121 0.17 10.20 10.10
C MET A 121 0.83 11.59 10.04
N LEU A 122 2.08 11.65 9.59
CA LEU A 122 2.82 12.90 9.44
C LEU A 122 2.34 13.74 8.24
N LEU A 123 1.83 13.07 7.22
CA LEU A 123 1.56 13.66 5.92
C LEU A 123 0.14 14.25 5.87
N PRO A 124 -0.02 15.47 5.35
CA PRO A 124 -1.34 16.09 5.27
C PRO A 124 -2.24 15.26 4.35
N ARG A 125 -3.33 14.70 4.90
CA ARG A 125 -4.40 14.11 4.11
C ARG A 125 -4.97 15.19 3.20
N ARG A 126 -5.22 14.87 1.92
CA ARG A 126 -5.89 15.80 1.00
C ARG A 126 -7.11 16.36 1.71
N ARG A 127 -7.23 17.69 1.80
CA ARG A 127 -8.58 18.27 1.80
C ARG A 127 -9.18 17.80 0.49
N SER A 128 -10.20 16.94 0.56
CA SER A 128 -10.96 16.52 -0.60
C SER A 128 -11.30 17.78 -1.40
N ASP A 129 -11.08 17.71 -2.70
CA ASP A 129 -11.18 18.79 -3.66
C ASP A 129 -12.64 19.29 -3.71
N ARG A 130 -13.02 20.13 -2.73
CA ARG A 130 -14.37 20.67 -2.60
C ARG A 130 -14.55 21.97 -3.38
N THR A 131 -13.59 22.32 -4.23
CA THR A 131 -13.62 23.60 -4.95
C THR A 131 -13.08 23.45 -6.36
N GLN A 132 -13.66 22.55 -7.15
CA GLN A 132 -13.82 22.81 -8.57
C GLN A 132 -15.24 22.48 -9.02
N ARG A 133 -15.94 23.57 -9.41
CA ARG A 133 -17.17 23.66 -10.22
C ARG A 133 -18.51 23.84 -9.48
N ALA A 134 -18.67 25.00 -8.86
CA ALA A 134 -19.89 25.78 -9.08
C ALA A 134 -19.60 26.80 -10.20
N PRO A 135 -20.29 26.79 -11.35
CA PRO A 135 -20.21 27.92 -12.27
C PRO A 135 -20.87 29.13 -11.61
N ALA A 136 -20.18 30.27 -11.66
CA ALA A 136 -20.73 31.57 -11.25
C ALA A 136 -21.93 31.94 -12.12
N PRO A 137 -23.00 32.55 -11.58
CA PRO A 137 -24.08 33.08 -12.38
C PRO A 137 -23.63 34.40 -13.03
N SER A 138 -23.46 34.39 -14.34
CA SER A 138 -23.37 35.58 -15.18
C SER A 138 -23.78 35.14 -16.59
N SER A 139 -24.61 35.82 -17.37
CA SER A 139 -25.31 37.09 -17.24
C SER A 139 -26.19 37.11 -18.50
N GLN A 140 -27.51 37.18 -18.39
CA GLN A 140 -28.36 37.65 -19.48
C GLN A 140 -29.72 38.07 -18.92
N ALA A 141 -29.93 39.38 -18.88
CA ALA A 141 -31.23 39.99 -18.70
C ALA A 141 -31.58 40.76 -19.99
N ALA A 142 -32.85 40.66 -20.38
CA ALA A 142 -33.61 41.45 -21.37
C ALA A 142 -33.24 41.23 -22.85
N ALA A 143 -34.15 41.20 -23.83
CA ALA A 143 -35.61 41.18 -23.99
C ALA A 143 -35.83 40.92 -25.52
N GLU A 144 -36.89 40.24 -26.01
CA GLU A 144 -38.08 40.83 -26.65
C GLU A 144 -38.82 39.75 -27.50
N GLN A 145 -40.05 40.07 -27.90
CA GLN A 145 -41.22 39.22 -28.13
C GLN A 145 -41.47 38.73 -29.58
N SER A 146 -42.32 37.70 -29.70
CA SER A 146 -43.54 37.60 -30.56
C SER A 146 -43.59 36.59 -31.73
N GLY A 147 -44.64 35.75 -31.70
CA GLY A 147 -45.28 35.00 -32.81
C GLY A 147 -44.55 33.73 -33.29
N SER A 148 -45.17 32.58 -33.58
CA SER A 148 -46.57 32.17 -33.76
C SER A 148 -46.63 30.64 -33.91
N ASP A 149 -47.50 29.98 -33.13
CA ASP A 149 -48.30 28.76 -33.37
C ASP A 149 -47.75 27.39 -33.91
N PRO A 150 -48.45 26.26 -33.59
CA PRO A 150 -47.93 24.88 -33.45
C PRO A 150 -48.38 23.99 -34.65
N PRO A 151 -48.50 22.62 -34.64
CA PRO A 151 -48.34 21.57 -33.61
C PRO A 151 -47.49 20.34 -34.09
N THR A 152 -47.26 19.26 -33.34
CA THR A 152 -48.13 18.06 -33.23
C THR A 152 -47.43 16.97 -32.39
N ALA A 153 -48.27 16.12 -31.78
CA ALA A 153 -48.13 14.82 -31.09
C ALA A 153 -46.85 13.97 -31.38
N GLU A 154 -46.43 12.99 -30.58
CA GLU A 154 -47.20 11.82 -30.11
C GLU A 154 -46.29 10.87 -29.26
N GLN A 155 -46.84 10.29 -28.18
CA GLN A 155 -46.54 9.01 -27.48
C GLN A 155 -45.12 8.74 -26.91
N ALA A 156 -44.85 8.32 -25.67
CA ALA A 156 -45.52 7.52 -24.62
C ALA A 156 -45.67 6.00 -24.87
N SER A 157 -44.68 5.23 -24.40
CA SER A 157 -44.79 3.85 -23.82
C SER A 157 -43.40 3.49 -23.24
N ALA A 158 -43.23 3.13 -21.96
CA ALA A 158 -43.50 1.82 -21.33
C ALA A 158 -42.72 0.69 -22.06
N SER A 159 -41.98 -0.23 -21.44
CA SER A 159 -41.88 -0.72 -20.06
C SER A 159 -40.75 -1.77 -20.02
N GLU A 160 -40.25 -2.04 -18.81
CA GLU A 160 -39.87 -3.35 -18.24
C GLU A 160 -39.27 -4.44 -19.16
N ASP A 161 -38.12 -5.01 -18.76
CA ASP A 161 -38.21 -6.35 -18.17
C ASP A 161 -36.97 -6.75 -17.35
N ALA A 162 -37.25 -7.47 -16.28
CA ALA A 162 -36.31 -8.14 -15.39
C ALA A 162 -36.39 -9.65 -15.63
N SER A 163 -35.27 -10.37 -15.53
CA SER A 163 -35.14 -11.81 -15.18
C SER A 163 -33.64 -12.15 -15.23
N ALA A 164 -32.94 -12.56 -14.17
CA ALA A 164 -33.10 -13.66 -13.21
C ALA A 164 -32.74 -15.06 -13.78
N GLU A 165 -31.99 -15.81 -12.95
CA GLU A 165 -31.67 -17.25 -12.97
C GLU A 165 -30.54 -17.73 -13.92
N SER A 166 -29.67 -18.71 -13.60
CA SER A 166 -29.56 -19.75 -12.56
C SER A 166 -28.08 -20.24 -12.53
N ALA A 167 -27.42 -20.46 -11.39
CA ALA A 167 -27.39 -21.65 -10.52
C ALA A 167 -26.44 -22.83 -10.91
N SER A 168 -25.55 -23.14 -9.96
CA SER A 168 -24.93 -24.43 -9.59
C SER A 168 -23.68 -24.96 -10.33
N SER A 169 -22.63 -25.24 -9.54
CA SER A 169 -22.20 -26.63 -9.26
C SER A 169 -21.25 -26.70 -8.07
N ILE A 170 -21.60 -27.57 -7.13
CA ILE A 170 -20.86 -28.02 -5.95
C ILE A 170 -20.12 -29.30 -6.34
N SER A 171 -18.89 -29.51 -5.86
CA SER A 171 -18.44 -30.84 -5.39
C SER A 171 -17.21 -30.76 -4.50
N SER A 172 -17.28 -31.61 -3.48
CA SER A 172 -16.47 -31.80 -2.29
C SER A 172 -15.48 -32.96 -2.40
N GLU A 173 -14.34 -32.88 -1.72
CA GLU A 173 -13.56 -34.04 -1.22
C GLU A 173 -12.79 -33.56 0.03
N LYS A 174 -13.30 -33.79 1.24
CA LYS A 174 -13.15 -34.94 2.16
C LYS A 174 -11.74 -35.19 2.72
N ALA A 175 -11.73 -35.18 4.05
CA ALA A 175 -10.65 -35.50 4.97
C ALA A 175 -10.21 -36.98 4.97
N SER A 176 -8.92 -37.20 5.23
CA SER A 176 -8.25 -38.37 5.84
C SER A 176 -6.75 -37.99 5.83
N SER A 177 -5.93 -38.01 6.88
CA SER A 177 -5.87 -38.90 8.04
C SER A 177 -4.91 -38.28 9.07
N GLU A 178 -5.40 -38.07 10.29
CA GLU A 178 -4.58 -38.23 11.49
C GLU A 178 -4.30 -39.73 11.67
N GLU A 179 -3.18 -40.03 12.35
CA GLU A 179 -2.88 -41.32 13.00
C GLU A 179 -2.25 -42.42 12.11
N GLU A 180 -0.92 -42.36 11.92
CA GLU A 180 -0.12 -43.58 11.90
C GLU A 180 1.27 -43.39 12.57
N ASN A 181 1.27 -43.77 13.85
CA ASN A 181 2.32 -44.50 14.55
C ASN A 181 3.64 -43.80 14.94
N ARG A 182 3.63 -43.30 16.19
CA ARG A 182 4.70 -43.58 17.15
C ARG A 182 4.97 -45.09 17.17
N GLU A 183 6.05 -45.54 16.56
CA GLU A 183 6.83 -46.71 17.01
C GLU A 183 8.03 -46.92 16.08
N GLN A 184 9.15 -46.28 16.41
CA GLN A 184 10.50 -46.78 16.12
C GLN A 184 11.51 -46.02 16.99
N SER A 185 11.28 -46.04 18.31
CA SER A 185 12.41 -46.09 19.23
C SER A 185 12.79 -47.55 19.41
N ALA A 186 14.09 -47.83 19.45
CA ALA A 186 14.70 -49.13 19.78
C ALA A 186 14.71 -50.21 18.69
N SER A 187 15.79 -50.22 17.89
CA SER A 187 16.54 -51.42 17.51
C SER A 187 17.60 -50.98 16.50
N SER A 188 18.78 -50.58 16.94
CA SER A 188 19.96 -51.45 17.08
C SER A 188 21.03 -50.75 16.23
N GLY A 189 22.23 -50.49 16.74
CA GLY A 189 23.14 -51.54 17.20
C GLY A 189 24.13 -51.76 16.07
#